data_AF-A0AAU7Y0S1-F1
#
_entry.id   AF-A0AAU7Y0S1-F1
#
_cell.length_a   1.000
_cell.length_b   1.000
_cell.length_c   1.000
_cell.angle_alpha   90.00
_cell.angle_beta   90.00
_cell.angle_gamma   90.00
#
_symmetry.space_group_name_H-M   'P 1'
#
loop_
_entity.id
_entity.type
_entity.pdbx_description
1 polymer ?
#
loop_
_entity_poly.entity_id
_entity_poly.type
_entity_poly.pdbx_seq_one_letter_code
_entity_poly.pdbx_strand_id
1 'polypeptide(L)'
;MNARTYTPLSIARALLRWLLRLLLVLLLIPVVAYLYFVATRFLPAKPGLDAAMAPYQGPAPHLRMLRDIVWADAQGYMRLPSLPSWMNEPDVRLTGYLARLISMEGERPRYTLQRHLGDLAWQLSLNISYDRESITSLWSAKAFSPAGAGMEAAALHYFNRPLHELECHDLAALVVMVRAPRRFAPGSAASEERIRATGLEAACRQPMTDNAETP
;
A
#
# COMPACT_ATOMS: atom_id res chain seq x y z
N MET A 1 -44.24 33.70 38.28
CA MET A 1 -43.67 32.46 37.71
C MET A 1 -43.93 32.49 36.21
N ASN A 2 -42.93 32.84 35.40
CA ASN A 2 -43.10 32.95 33.95
C ASN A 2 -42.98 31.56 33.32
N ALA A 3 -44.12 30.96 32.96
CA ALA A 3 -44.15 29.71 32.22
C ALA A 3 -43.60 29.97 30.80
N ARG A 4 -42.37 29.50 30.52
CA ARG A 4 -41.86 29.48 29.14
C ARG A 4 -42.74 28.54 28.33
N THR A 5 -43.56 29.08 27.44
CA THR A 5 -44.31 28.31 26.45
C THR A 5 -43.33 27.82 25.39
N TYR A 6 -42.95 26.54 25.49
CA TYR A 6 -42.14 25.89 24.46
C TYR A 6 -43.02 25.58 23.26
N THR A 7 -42.83 26.31 22.16
CA THR A 7 -43.47 25.98 20.88
C THR A 7 -42.79 24.76 20.27
N PRO A 8 -43.50 23.90 19.53
CA PRO A 8 -42.93 22.70 18.91
C PRO A 8 -41.72 23.02 18.00
N LEU A 9 -41.73 24.19 17.35
CA LEU A 9 -40.62 24.74 16.57
C LEU A 9 -39.35 25.01 17.40
N SER A 10 -39.50 25.47 18.65
CA SER A 10 -38.37 25.74 19.55
C SER A 10 -37.68 24.45 20.03
N ILE A 11 -38.48 23.40 20.29
CA ILE A 11 -38.00 22.06 20.67
C ILE A 11 -37.28 21.42 19.48
N ALA A 12 -37.87 21.47 18.28
CA ALA A 12 -37.26 20.93 17.06
C ALA A 12 -35.89 21.57 16.75
N ARG A 13 -35.76 22.91 16.87
CA ARG A 13 -34.47 23.61 16.69
C ARG A 13 -33.44 23.27 17.78
N ALA A 14 -33.89 23.00 19.00
CA ALA A 14 -32.99 22.57 20.08
C ALA A 14 -32.46 21.15 19.82
N LEU A 15 -33.35 20.23 19.43
CA LEU A 15 -32.98 18.85 19.05
C LEU A 15 -32.06 18.81 17.84
N LEU A 16 -32.34 19.57 16.79
CA LEU A 16 -31.49 19.63 15.60
C LEU A 16 -30.07 20.13 15.94
N ARG A 17 -29.95 21.19 16.75
CA ARG A 17 -28.64 21.68 17.20
C ARG A 17 -27.88 20.67 18.04
N TRP A 18 -28.59 19.94 18.91
CA TRP A 18 -27.98 18.85 19.69
C TRP A 18 -27.50 17.72 18.78
N LEU A 19 -28.31 17.30 17.82
CA LEU A 19 -27.98 16.24 16.86
C LEU A 19 -26.79 16.64 15.96
N LEU A 20 -26.75 17.88 15.49
CA LEU A 20 -25.61 18.42 14.74
C LEU A 20 -24.33 18.44 15.57
N ARG A 21 -24.40 18.83 16.86
CA ARG A 21 -23.25 18.79 17.76
C ARG A 21 -22.77 17.35 17.99
N LEU A 22 -23.69 16.41 18.19
CA LEU A 22 -23.35 15.00 18.38
C LEU A 22 -22.69 14.44 17.12
N LEU A 23 -23.23 14.73 15.94
CA LEU A 23 -22.67 14.33 14.66
C LEU A 23 -21.28 14.94 14.44
N LEU A 24 -21.09 16.22 14.80
CA LEU A 24 -19.78 16.88 14.72
C LEU A 24 -18.74 16.21 15.64
N VAL A 25 -19.11 15.90 16.89
CA VAL A 25 -18.22 15.18 17.82
C VAL A 25 -17.87 13.79 17.25
N LEU A 26 -18.86 13.07 16.72
CA LEU A 26 -18.65 11.74 16.15
C LEU A 26 -17.73 11.77 14.92
N LEU A 27 -17.79 12.84 14.10
CA LEU A 27 -16.89 13.06 12.97
C LEU A 27 -15.48 13.49 13.38
N LEU A 28 -15.32 14.19 14.52
CA LEU A 28 -14.01 14.61 15.01
C LEU A 28 -13.18 13.45 15.57
N ILE A 29 -13.83 12.43 16.15
CA ILE A 29 -13.13 11.26 16.72
C ILE A 29 -12.16 10.60 15.73
N PRO A 30 -12.55 10.20 14.50
CA PRO A 30 -11.63 9.59 13.56
C PRO A 30 -10.52 10.54 13.10
N VAL A 31 -10.81 11.84 12.99
CA VAL A 31 -9.80 12.85 12.61
C VAL A 31 -8.73 12.97 13.70
N VAL A 32 -9.14 13.11 14.96
CA VAL A 32 -8.21 13.20 16.09
C VAL A 32 -7.41 11.88 16.24
N ALA A 33 -8.06 10.74 16.08
CA ALA A 33 -7.40 9.44 16.12
C ALA A 33 -6.35 9.28 14.99
N TYR A 34 -6.66 9.74 13.78
CA TYR A 34 -5.71 9.73 12.67
C TYR A 34 -4.53 10.68 12.92
N LEU A 35 -4.79 11.91 13.41
CA LEU A 35 -3.72 12.85 13.75
C LEU A 35 -2.80 12.30 14.85
N TYR A 36 -3.38 11.65 15.87
CA TYR A 36 -2.62 10.95 16.90
C TYR A 36 -1.76 9.83 16.31
N PHE A 37 -2.30 9.02 15.40
CA PHE A 37 -1.55 7.99 14.69
C PHE A 37 -0.39 8.58 13.89
N VAL A 38 -0.62 9.67 13.14
CA VAL A 38 0.42 10.33 12.35
C VAL A 38 1.57 10.80 13.27
N ALA A 39 1.24 11.46 14.37
CA ALA A 39 2.23 11.98 15.31
C ALA A 39 3.02 10.88 16.04
N THR A 40 2.38 9.77 16.40
CA THR A 40 2.98 8.75 17.29
C THR A 40 3.54 7.54 16.55
N ARG A 41 3.12 7.28 15.32
CA ARG A 41 3.48 6.08 14.55
C ARG A 41 4.12 6.42 13.22
N PHE A 42 3.46 7.26 12.41
CA PHE A 42 3.93 7.54 11.06
C PHE A 42 5.18 8.42 11.02
N LEU A 43 5.14 9.61 11.65
CA LEU A 43 6.26 10.55 11.65
C LEU A 43 7.54 9.94 12.25
N PRO A 44 7.50 9.20 13.37
CA PRO A 44 8.69 8.54 13.90
C PRO A 44 9.25 7.45 12.97
N ALA A 45 8.41 6.76 12.21
CA ALA A 45 8.83 5.71 11.29
C ALA A 45 9.35 6.25 9.96
N LYS A 46 8.92 7.45 9.55
CA LYS A 46 9.22 8.04 8.24
C LYS A 46 10.71 8.03 7.87
N PRO A 47 11.65 8.45 8.75
CA PRO A 47 13.08 8.43 8.40
C PRO A 47 13.61 7.02 8.07
N GLY A 48 13.09 5.99 8.75
CA GLY A 48 13.46 4.60 8.48
C GLY A 48 12.89 4.10 7.16
N LEU A 49 11.68 4.55 6.78
CA LEU A 49 11.09 4.28 5.47
C LEU A 49 11.90 4.95 4.36
N ASP A 50 12.28 6.23 4.57
CA ASP A 50 13.10 6.98 3.61
C ASP A 50 14.46 6.32 3.40
N ALA A 51 15.13 5.90 4.47
CA ALA A 51 16.41 5.19 4.39
C ALA A 51 16.30 3.84 3.68
N ALA A 52 15.21 3.09 3.88
CA ALA A 52 14.99 1.80 3.23
C ALA A 52 14.84 1.92 1.71
N MET A 53 14.34 3.06 1.21
CA MET A 53 14.16 3.29 -0.22
C MET A 53 15.44 3.68 -0.95
N ALA A 54 16.44 4.23 -0.26
CA ALA A 54 17.65 4.79 -0.88
C ALA A 54 18.35 3.87 -1.91
N PRO A 55 18.46 2.54 -1.70
CA PRO A 55 19.06 1.64 -2.69
C PRO A 55 18.24 1.48 -3.98
N TYR A 56 16.95 1.84 -3.94
CA TYR A 56 15.98 1.65 -5.02
C TYR A 56 15.46 2.99 -5.57
N GLN A 57 16.14 4.12 -5.28
CA GLN A 57 15.82 5.45 -5.82
C GLN A 57 16.72 5.78 -7.03
N GLY A 58 16.12 6.30 -8.11
CA GLY A 58 16.84 6.89 -9.25
C GLY A 58 16.52 6.27 -10.63
N PRO A 59 16.86 6.96 -11.74
CA PRO A 59 16.45 6.60 -13.10
C PRO A 59 17.36 5.52 -13.74
N ALA A 60 17.60 4.40 -13.05
CA ALA A 60 18.25 3.24 -13.64
C ALA A 60 17.26 2.48 -14.54
N PRO A 61 17.64 2.05 -15.76
CA PRO A 61 16.78 1.25 -16.63
C PRO A 61 16.17 0.02 -15.94
N HIS A 62 16.94 -0.66 -15.08
CA HIS A 62 16.47 -1.82 -14.34
C HIS A 62 15.41 -1.48 -13.27
N LEU A 63 15.54 -0.34 -12.57
CA LEU A 63 14.58 0.07 -11.54
C LEU A 63 13.24 0.45 -12.19
N ARG A 64 13.29 1.07 -13.37
CA ARG A 64 12.10 1.32 -14.19
C ARG A 64 11.45 0.02 -14.64
N MET A 65 12.23 -0.93 -15.13
CA MET A 65 11.70 -2.24 -15.52
C MET A 65 11.05 -2.98 -14.35
N LEU A 66 11.71 -3.02 -13.18
CA LEU A 66 11.14 -3.61 -11.96
C LEU A 66 9.83 -2.90 -11.58
N ARG A 67 9.82 -1.57 -11.58
CA ARG A 67 8.63 -0.77 -11.34
C ARG A 67 7.51 -1.17 -12.28
N ASP A 68 7.76 -1.20 -13.58
CA ASP A 68 6.75 -1.46 -14.59
C ASP A 68 6.17 -2.88 -14.45
N ILE A 69 7.00 -3.88 -14.10
CA ILE A 69 6.55 -5.25 -13.77
C ILE A 69 5.69 -5.27 -12.50
N VAL A 70 6.12 -4.60 -11.42
CA VAL A 70 5.38 -4.53 -10.15
C VAL A 70 4.01 -3.90 -10.37
N TRP A 71 3.95 -2.83 -11.15
CA TRP A 71 2.69 -2.18 -11.50
C TRP A 71 1.81 -3.07 -12.36
N ALA A 72 2.36 -3.80 -13.33
CA ALA A 72 1.61 -4.75 -14.14
C ALA A 72 1.04 -5.91 -13.31
N ASP A 73 1.81 -6.48 -12.37
CA ASP A 73 1.30 -7.53 -11.46
C ASP A 73 0.21 -6.98 -10.52
N ALA A 74 0.41 -5.76 -10.01
CA ALA A 74 -0.58 -5.06 -9.19
C ALA A 74 -1.88 -4.81 -9.95
N GLN A 75 -1.84 -4.51 -11.26
CA GLN A 75 -3.02 -4.39 -12.13
C GLN A 75 -3.76 -5.72 -12.28
N GLY A 76 -3.00 -6.81 -12.45
CA GLY A 76 -3.56 -8.13 -12.72
C GLY A 76 -4.50 -8.64 -11.62
N TYR A 77 -4.12 -8.60 -10.33
CA TYR A 77 -4.77 -9.56 -9.42
C TYR A 77 -4.63 -9.38 -7.91
N MET A 78 -4.38 -8.17 -7.41
CA MET A 78 -4.54 -7.95 -5.96
C MET A 78 -5.97 -7.47 -5.61
N ARG A 79 -7.01 -8.02 -6.26
CA ARG A 79 -8.41 -7.72 -5.91
C ARG A 79 -8.68 -8.12 -4.45
N LEU A 80 -8.71 -7.13 -3.55
CA LEU A 80 -9.33 -7.29 -2.24
C LEU A 80 -10.85 -7.35 -2.49
N PRO A 81 -11.51 -8.49 -2.23
CA PRO A 81 -12.91 -8.71 -2.63
C PRO A 81 -13.92 -7.72 -2.02
N SER A 82 -13.50 -6.91 -1.05
CA SER A 82 -14.36 -6.06 -0.22
C SER A 82 -14.29 -4.56 -0.54
N LEU A 83 -13.48 -4.12 -1.51
CA LEU A 83 -13.34 -2.70 -1.82
C LEU A 83 -14.13 -2.27 -3.07
N PRO A 84 -14.82 -1.11 -3.02
CA PRO A 84 -15.46 -0.51 -4.19
C PRO A 84 -14.49 -0.32 -5.37
N SER A 85 -14.98 -0.33 -6.61
CA SER A 85 -14.16 -0.20 -7.83
C SER A 85 -13.27 1.05 -7.88
N TRP A 86 -13.71 2.17 -7.30
CA TRP A 86 -12.93 3.40 -7.18
C TRP A 86 -11.79 3.33 -6.15
N MET A 87 -11.76 2.29 -5.31
CA MET A 87 -10.64 1.95 -4.41
C MET A 87 -9.83 0.75 -4.93
N ASN A 88 -10.12 0.26 -6.14
CA ASN A 88 -9.43 -0.86 -6.78
C ASN A 88 -8.40 -0.37 -7.80
N GLU A 89 -7.78 0.78 -7.57
CA GLU A 89 -6.64 1.20 -8.35
C GLU A 89 -5.38 0.41 -7.91
N PRO A 90 -4.39 0.18 -8.81
CA PRO A 90 -3.22 -0.66 -8.50
C PRO A 90 -2.33 -0.08 -7.39
N ASP A 91 -2.31 1.25 -7.26
CA ASP A 91 -1.62 2.03 -6.23
C ASP A 91 -2.17 1.72 -4.83
N VAL A 92 -3.49 1.69 -4.69
CA VAL A 92 -4.18 1.35 -3.45
C VAL A 92 -3.80 -0.08 -3.00
N ARG A 93 -3.59 -1.00 -3.93
CA ARG A 93 -3.24 -2.39 -3.60
C ARG A 93 -1.79 -2.53 -3.14
N LEU A 94 -0.87 -1.92 -3.86
CA LEU A 94 0.55 -1.94 -3.55
C LEU A 94 0.81 -1.26 -2.18
N THR A 95 0.18 -0.11 -1.96
CA THR A 95 0.23 0.62 -0.68
C THR A 95 -0.46 -0.13 0.45
N GLY A 96 -1.59 -0.81 0.19
CA GLY A 96 -2.27 -1.66 1.16
C GLY A 96 -1.44 -2.87 1.59
N TYR A 97 -0.70 -3.48 0.67
CA TYR A 97 0.27 -4.53 0.98
C TYR A 97 1.40 -4.01 1.86
N LEU A 98 1.99 -2.86 1.51
CA LEU A 98 3.03 -2.21 2.31
C LEU A 98 2.54 -1.83 3.71
N ALA A 99 1.36 -1.22 3.81
CA ALA A 99 0.73 -0.85 5.07
C ALA A 99 0.57 -2.07 5.98
N ARG A 100 0.15 -3.20 5.42
CA ARG A 100 0.03 -4.47 6.15
C ARG A 100 1.39 -4.98 6.62
N LEU A 101 2.43 -4.94 5.78
CA LEU A 101 3.78 -5.36 6.17
C LEU A 101 4.31 -4.50 7.33
N ILE A 102 4.24 -3.18 7.20
CA ILE A 102 4.72 -2.22 8.21
C ILE A 102 3.93 -2.37 9.52
N SER A 103 2.62 -2.55 9.43
CA SER A 103 1.73 -2.80 10.58
C SER A 103 2.09 -4.11 11.31
N MET A 104 2.56 -5.13 10.58
CA MET A 104 3.00 -6.41 11.16
C MET A 104 4.40 -6.37 11.81
N GLU A 105 5.29 -5.46 11.38
CA GLU A 105 6.62 -5.28 11.97
C GLU A 105 6.55 -4.70 13.40
N GLY A 106 5.47 -4.00 13.73
CA GLY A 106 5.24 -3.42 15.05
C GLY A 106 4.49 -4.32 16.04
N GLU A 107 3.94 -3.71 17.09
CA GLU A 107 3.07 -4.40 18.05
C GLU A 107 1.84 -4.97 17.37
N ARG A 108 1.68 -6.30 17.41
CA ARG A 108 0.53 -7.00 16.85
C ARG A 108 -0.75 -6.57 17.59
N PRO A 109 -1.71 -5.92 16.92
CA PRO A 109 -2.97 -5.56 17.56
C PRO A 109 -3.70 -6.85 17.98
N ARG A 110 -4.17 -6.90 19.23
CA ARG A 110 -4.92 -8.05 19.76
C ARG A 110 -6.28 -8.24 19.07
N TYR A 111 -6.81 -7.18 18.45
CA TYR A 111 -8.14 -7.16 17.83
C TYR A 111 -8.06 -6.92 16.32
N THR A 112 -8.82 -7.71 15.56
CA THR A 112 -8.91 -7.65 14.09
C THR A 112 -9.32 -6.27 13.59
N LEU A 113 -10.28 -5.62 14.24
CA LEU A 113 -10.75 -4.28 13.85
C LEU A 113 -9.66 -3.21 14.02
N GLN A 114 -8.96 -3.22 15.15
CA GLN A 114 -7.86 -2.28 15.41
C GLN A 114 -6.73 -2.44 14.39
N ARG A 115 -6.45 -3.69 13.99
CA ARG A 115 -5.49 -3.98 12.93
C ARG A 115 -5.94 -3.40 11.59
N HIS A 116 -7.18 -3.62 11.18
CA HIS A 116 -7.68 -3.07 9.92
C HIS A 116 -7.67 -1.54 9.90
N LEU A 117 -8.03 -0.89 11.01
CA LEU A 117 -7.96 0.57 11.13
C LEU A 117 -6.51 1.07 11.08
N GLY A 118 -5.57 0.34 11.69
CA GLY A 118 -4.14 0.63 11.60
C GLY A 118 -3.60 0.49 10.18
N ASP A 119 -3.97 -0.59 9.47
CA ASP A 119 -3.60 -0.82 8.07
C ASP A 119 -4.14 0.33 7.18
N LEU A 120 -5.38 0.78 7.39
CA LEU A 120 -5.96 1.91 6.67
C LEU A 120 -5.25 3.23 6.98
N ALA A 121 -4.91 3.49 8.24
CA ALA A 121 -4.19 4.70 8.63
C ALA A 121 -2.79 4.74 7.99
N TRP A 122 -2.07 3.62 8.00
CA TRP A 122 -0.78 3.48 7.29
C TRP A 122 -0.94 3.71 5.79
N GLN A 123 -1.92 3.07 5.16
CA GLN A 123 -2.15 3.20 3.73
C GLN A 123 -2.45 4.66 3.33
N LEU A 124 -3.29 5.35 4.09
CA LEU A 124 -3.60 6.76 3.87
C LEU A 124 -2.34 7.63 4.03
N SER A 125 -1.56 7.42 5.09
CA SER A 125 -0.34 8.20 5.29
C SER A 125 0.73 7.94 4.22
N LEU A 126 0.83 6.71 3.72
CA LEU A 126 1.72 6.36 2.61
C LEU A 126 1.29 7.06 1.31
N ASN A 127 0.01 7.00 0.95
CA ASN A 127 -0.53 7.63 -0.25
C ASN A 127 -0.40 9.16 -0.24
N ILE A 128 -0.48 9.80 0.93
CA ILE A 128 -0.32 11.25 1.06
C ILE A 128 1.16 11.66 0.96
N SER A 129 2.08 10.83 1.44
CA SER A 129 3.48 11.22 1.66
C SER A 129 4.44 10.75 0.56
N TYR A 130 4.05 9.76 -0.24
CA TYR A 130 4.91 9.12 -1.23
C TYR A 130 4.24 9.08 -2.59
N ASP A 131 5.01 9.37 -3.64
CA ASP A 131 4.59 9.18 -5.02
C ASP A 131 4.70 7.72 -5.44
N ARG A 132 4.22 7.42 -6.65
CA ARG A 132 4.22 6.04 -7.19
C ARG A 132 5.62 5.43 -7.24
N GLU A 133 6.63 6.23 -7.57
CA GLU A 133 8.01 5.75 -7.62
C GLU A 133 8.51 5.37 -6.23
N SER A 134 8.33 6.25 -5.24
CA SER A 134 8.71 5.98 -3.85
C SER A 134 7.98 4.76 -3.30
N ILE A 135 6.69 4.58 -3.60
CA ILE A 135 5.93 3.40 -3.19
C ILE A 135 6.54 2.12 -3.77
N THR A 136 6.91 2.12 -5.05
CA THR A 136 7.58 0.95 -5.65
C THR A 136 8.94 0.71 -5.00
N SER A 137 9.76 1.75 -4.79
CA SER A 137 11.06 1.61 -4.13
C SER A 137 10.91 1.04 -2.71
N LEU A 138 9.92 1.51 -1.95
CA LEU A 138 9.62 1.01 -0.62
C LEU A 138 9.12 -0.44 -0.66
N TRP A 139 8.31 -0.79 -1.66
CA TRP A 139 7.87 -2.17 -1.90
C TRP A 139 9.06 -3.08 -2.19
N SER A 140 9.99 -2.67 -3.06
CA SER A 140 11.20 -3.45 -3.36
C SER A 140 12.09 -3.64 -2.14
N ALA A 141 12.17 -2.65 -1.26
CA ALA A 141 12.93 -2.74 -0.01
C ALA A 141 12.30 -3.65 1.04
N LYS A 142 10.96 -3.68 1.13
CA LYS A 142 10.21 -4.42 2.15
C LYS A 142 9.59 -5.73 1.67
N ALA A 143 9.65 -6.03 0.37
CA ALA A 143 9.12 -7.25 -0.20
C ALA A 143 9.64 -8.47 0.56
N PHE A 144 8.70 -9.31 1.00
CA PHE A 144 9.05 -10.49 1.77
C PHE A 144 9.53 -11.61 0.85
N SER A 145 10.71 -12.14 1.15
CA SER A 145 11.24 -13.35 0.51
C SER A 145 11.67 -14.38 1.57
N PRO A 146 11.78 -15.67 1.22
CA PRO A 146 12.32 -16.68 2.12
C PRO A 146 13.79 -16.42 2.51
N ALA A 147 14.50 -15.62 1.71
CA ALA A 147 15.89 -15.26 1.90
C ALA A 147 16.12 -14.06 2.83
N GLY A 148 15.06 -13.31 3.15
CA GLY A 148 15.15 -12.08 3.94
C GLY A 148 14.25 -10.98 3.41
N ALA A 149 14.41 -9.78 3.98
CA ALA A 149 13.69 -8.59 3.57
C ALA A 149 14.34 -7.97 2.32
N GLY A 150 13.51 -7.66 1.32
CA GLY A 150 13.89 -6.92 0.14
C GLY A 150 14.18 -7.79 -1.09
N MET A 151 14.02 -7.19 -2.26
CA MET A 151 14.21 -7.84 -3.55
C MET A 151 15.67 -8.18 -3.86
N GLU A 152 16.62 -7.37 -3.39
CA GLU A 152 18.05 -7.68 -3.55
C GLU A 152 18.40 -9.01 -2.87
N ALA A 153 17.91 -9.25 -1.65
CA ALA A 153 18.14 -10.50 -0.94
C ALA A 153 17.51 -11.70 -1.68
N ALA A 154 16.34 -11.50 -2.29
CA ALA A 154 15.68 -12.53 -3.10
C ALA A 154 16.46 -12.82 -4.40
N ALA A 155 16.93 -11.78 -5.09
CA ALA A 155 17.73 -11.90 -6.31
C ALA A 155 19.01 -12.72 -6.06
N LEU A 156 19.75 -12.37 -5.01
CA LEU A 156 20.95 -13.09 -4.61
C LEU A 156 20.67 -14.54 -4.23
N HIS A 157 19.54 -14.81 -3.56
CA HIS A 157 19.21 -16.18 -3.14
C HIS A 157 18.79 -17.10 -4.29
N TYR A 158 17.96 -16.63 -5.22
CA TYR A 158 17.40 -17.46 -6.29
C TYR A 158 18.27 -17.49 -7.55
N PHE A 159 18.99 -16.41 -7.85
CA PHE A 159 19.72 -16.25 -9.11
C PHE A 159 21.23 -16.05 -8.91
N ASN A 160 21.69 -15.92 -7.66
CA ASN A 160 23.10 -15.63 -7.32
C ASN A 160 23.67 -14.41 -8.07
N ARG A 161 22.78 -13.45 -8.36
CA ARG A 161 23.04 -12.22 -9.13
C ARG A 161 22.37 -11.05 -8.42
N PRO A 162 22.97 -9.86 -8.44
CA PRO A 162 22.33 -8.67 -7.88
C PRO A 162 21.10 -8.28 -8.70
N LEU A 163 20.15 -7.56 -8.09
CA LEU A 163 18.85 -7.27 -8.72
C LEU A 163 18.98 -6.51 -10.04
N HIS A 164 20.01 -5.67 -10.16
CA HIS A 164 20.28 -4.86 -11.35
C HIS A 164 20.83 -5.66 -12.54
N GLU A 165 21.31 -6.88 -12.31
CA GLU A 165 21.76 -7.80 -13.36
C GLU A 165 20.64 -8.76 -13.79
N LEU A 166 19.46 -8.70 -13.18
CA LEU A 166 18.35 -9.59 -13.52
C LEU A 166 17.70 -9.21 -14.84
N GLU A 167 17.42 -10.24 -15.64
CA GLU A 167 16.67 -10.08 -16.88
C GLU A 167 15.17 -9.92 -16.57
N CYS A 168 14.42 -9.41 -17.54
CA CYS A 168 12.98 -9.19 -17.41
C CYS A 168 12.22 -10.40 -16.84
N HIS A 169 12.55 -11.60 -17.33
CA HIS A 169 11.90 -12.84 -16.90
C HIS A 169 12.22 -13.16 -15.42
N ASP A 170 13.50 -13.07 -15.03
CA ASP A 170 13.95 -13.28 -13.65
C ASP A 170 13.29 -12.30 -12.68
N LEU A 171 13.16 -11.02 -13.08
CA LEU A 171 12.45 -10.00 -12.31
C LEU A 171 10.96 -10.30 -12.19
N ALA A 172 10.31 -10.74 -13.27
CA ALA A 172 8.90 -11.14 -13.24
C ALA A 172 8.67 -12.32 -12.27
N ALA A 173 9.59 -13.29 -12.25
CA ALA A 173 9.53 -14.40 -11.30
C ALA A 173 9.66 -13.92 -9.84
N LEU A 174 10.57 -12.98 -9.56
CA LEU A 174 10.67 -12.38 -8.21
C LEU A 174 9.41 -11.63 -7.80
N VAL A 175 8.80 -10.87 -8.71
CA VAL A 175 7.58 -10.11 -8.41
C VAL A 175 6.42 -11.04 -8.08
N VAL A 176 6.21 -12.08 -8.90
CA VAL A 176 5.14 -13.07 -8.68
C VAL A 176 5.36 -13.85 -7.36
N MET A 177 6.61 -14.14 -7.02
CA MET A 177 6.97 -14.87 -5.80
C MET A 177 6.43 -14.18 -4.54
N VAL A 178 6.52 -12.86 -4.43
CA VAL A 178 6.15 -12.09 -3.20
C VAL A 178 4.74 -12.41 -2.70
N ARG A 179 3.82 -12.75 -3.60
CA ARG A 179 2.45 -13.14 -3.26
C ARG A 179 2.38 -14.40 -2.42
N ALA A 180 3.13 -15.44 -2.80
CA ALA A 180 3.15 -16.71 -2.10
C ALA A 180 4.50 -17.39 -2.35
N PRO A 181 5.54 -17.06 -1.56
CA PRO A 181 6.92 -17.41 -1.91
C PRO A 181 7.19 -18.89 -2.06
N ARG A 182 6.47 -19.73 -1.31
CA ARG A 182 6.58 -21.20 -1.43
C ARG A 182 5.91 -21.77 -2.68
N ARG A 183 4.85 -21.14 -3.17
CA ARG A 183 4.07 -21.64 -4.32
C ARG A 183 4.62 -21.12 -5.64
N PHE A 184 5.07 -19.87 -5.64
CA PHE A 184 5.57 -19.17 -6.81
C PHE A 184 7.08 -18.94 -6.71
N ALA A 185 7.82 -19.93 -6.21
CA ALA A 185 9.27 -19.84 -6.25
C ALA A 185 9.74 -19.70 -7.73
N PRO A 186 10.76 -18.88 -8.01
CA PRO A 186 11.35 -18.79 -9.34
C PRO A 186 11.66 -20.16 -9.94
N GLY A 187 11.31 -20.38 -11.22
CA GLY A 187 11.46 -21.65 -11.92
C GLY A 187 10.38 -22.71 -11.63
N SER A 188 9.41 -22.45 -10.74
CA SER A 188 8.26 -23.34 -10.54
C SER A 188 7.23 -23.21 -11.65
N ALA A 189 6.57 -24.31 -12.03
CA ALA A 189 5.52 -24.31 -13.07
C ALA A 189 4.40 -23.29 -12.79
N ALA A 190 4.05 -23.10 -11.51
CA ALA A 190 3.06 -22.11 -11.08
C ALA A 190 3.53 -20.67 -11.28
N SER A 191 4.83 -20.39 -11.11
CA SER A 191 5.42 -19.08 -11.44
C SER A 191 5.36 -18.83 -12.94
N GLU A 192 5.81 -19.79 -13.74
CA GLU A 192 5.84 -19.69 -15.21
C GLU A 192 4.45 -19.52 -15.84
N GLU A 193 3.46 -20.28 -15.37
CA GLU A 193 2.08 -20.12 -15.80
C GLU A 193 1.57 -18.72 -15.49
N ARG A 194 1.94 -18.17 -14.33
CA ARG A 194 1.46 -16.87 -13.86
C ARG A 194 2.09 -15.70 -14.61
N ILE A 195 3.40 -15.76 -14.88
CA ILE A 195 4.12 -14.78 -15.70
C ILE A 195 3.45 -14.68 -17.06
N ARG A 196 3.16 -15.83 -17.69
CA ARG A 196 2.47 -15.90 -18.99
C ARG A 196 1.04 -15.40 -18.93
N ALA A 197 0.25 -15.85 -17.96
CA ALA A 197 -1.16 -15.47 -17.84
C ALA A 197 -1.37 -13.96 -17.57
N THR A 198 -0.41 -13.33 -16.89
CA THR A 198 -0.47 -11.90 -16.55
C THR A 198 0.25 -11.03 -17.60
N GLY A 199 1.04 -11.64 -18.49
CA GLY A 199 1.78 -10.93 -19.54
C GLY A 199 2.88 -10.02 -19.00
N LEU A 200 3.49 -10.37 -17.86
CA LEU A 200 4.46 -9.49 -17.17
C LEU A 200 5.69 -9.16 -18.04
N GLU A 201 6.10 -10.07 -18.90
CA GLU A 201 7.23 -9.84 -19.81
C GLU A 201 6.96 -8.73 -20.84
N ALA A 202 5.70 -8.45 -21.15
CA ALA A 202 5.33 -7.33 -22.02
C ALA A 202 5.56 -5.98 -21.33
N ALA A 203 5.41 -5.92 -20.00
CA ALA A 203 5.62 -4.71 -19.21
C ALA A 203 7.08 -4.26 -19.21
N CYS A 204 8.04 -5.19 -19.31
CA CYS A 204 9.46 -4.85 -19.42
C CYS A 204 9.83 -4.10 -20.70
N ARG A 205 9.02 -4.23 -21.75
CA ARG A 205 9.30 -3.72 -23.10
C ARG A 205 8.70 -2.34 -23.35
N GLN A 206 7.77 -1.90 -22.49
CA GLN A 206 7.07 -0.64 -22.63
C GLN A 206 7.56 0.33 -21.56
N PRO A 207 8.16 1.48 -21.91
CA PRO A 207 8.19 2.57 -20.95
C PRO A 207 6.73 2.93 -20.63
N MET A 208 6.35 2.94 -19.34
CA MET A 208 5.06 3.51 -18.94
C MET A 208 4.94 4.90 -19.57
N THR A 209 4.08 5.05 -20.56
CA THR A 209 3.70 6.36 -21.08
C THR A 209 3.00 7.08 -19.94
N ASP A 210 3.51 8.25 -19.54
CA ASP A 210 3.04 9.15 -18.48
C ASP A 210 1.58 9.63 -18.69
N ASN A 211 0.62 8.72 -18.71
CA ASN A 211 -0.80 9.05 -18.74
C ASN A 211 -1.33 9.14 -17.31
N ALA A 212 -0.78 10.08 -16.54
CA ALA A 212 -1.36 10.51 -15.27
C ALA A 212 -0.92 11.92 -14.84
N GLU A 213 -0.66 12.79 -15.81
CA GLU A 213 -0.82 14.24 -15.61
C GLU A 213 -2.08 14.67 -16.37
N THR A 214 -3.18 14.76 -15.63
CA THR A 214 -4.27 15.68 -16.00
C THR A 214 -4.53 16.55 -14.78
N PRO A 215 -4.55 17.89 -14.94
CA PRO A 215 -4.57 18.85 -13.84
C PRO A 215 -5.85 18.82 -13.01
#